data_AF-A0A0L1LJX4-F1
#
_entry.id   AF-A0A0L1LJX4-F1
#
_cell.length_a   1.000
_cell.length_b   1.000
_cell.length_c   1.000
_cell.angle_alpha   90.00
_cell.angle_beta   90.00
_cell.angle_gamma   90.00
#
_symmetry.space_group_name_H-M   'P 1'
#
loop_
_entity.id
_entity.type
_entity.pdbx_description
1 polymer ?
#
loop_
_entity_poly.entity_id
_entity_poly.type
_entity_poly.pdbx_seq_one_letter_code
_entity_poly.pdbx_strand_id
1 'polypeptide(L)'
;MTVGIQGSFGTLHYALLAFASASPPSHSQEPRAHPGSWLTKDLLERGFRPACNADYEDMVLKARHCDGSIQCHISTNGLISLHLDDEPVWARHYDPDNLEAALWFTAARTREVTVIGGDNLQISNEDIDVRTAASQGSLVTAKVPTIWTS
;
A
#
# COMPACT_ATOMS: atom_id res chain seq x y z
N MET A 1 -1.41 -6.29 5.12
CA MET A 1 -1.10 -6.49 6.55
C MET A 1 -1.91 -5.52 7.40
N THR A 2 -2.21 -5.85 8.65
CA THR A 2 -2.95 -4.98 9.56
C THR A 2 -2.02 -4.47 10.66
N VAL A 3 -2.08 -3.18 10.95
CA VAL A 3 -1.30 -2.54 12.02
C VAL A 3 -2.23 -2.25 13.19
N GLY A 4 -1.99 -2.87 14.34
CA GLY A 4 -2.74 -2.62 15.57
C GLY A 4 -2.01 -1.61 16.46
N ILE A 5 -2.64 -0.48 16.76
CA ILE A 5 -2.08 0.54 17.67
C ILE A 5 -2.89 0.54 18.96
N GLN A 6 -2.21 0.35 20.08
CA GLN A 6 -2.86 0.32 21.39
C GLN A 6 -3.16 1.73 21.89
N GLY A 7 -4.44 2.00 22.17
CA GLY A 7 -4.91 3.23 22.77
C GLY A 7 -5.65 2.99 24.09
N SER A 8 -6.08 4.07 24.73
CA SER A 8 -6.80 4.04 26.02
C SER A 8 -8.13 3.28 25.99
N PHE A 9 -8.68 3.02 24.79
CA PHE A 9 -9.98 2.36 24.59
C PHE A 9 -9.86 0.99 23.90
N GLY A 10 -8.64 0.43 23.81
CA GLY A 10 -8.35 -0.82 23.11
C GLY A 10 -7.43 -0.64 21.90
N THR A 11 -7.30 -1.69 21.10
CA THR A 11 -6.46 -1.69 19.89
C THR A 11 -7.25 -1.21 18.69
N LEU A 12 -6.78 -0.12 18.07
CA LEU A 12 -7.27 0.35 16.78
C LEU A 12 -6.49 -0.35 15.68
N HIS A 13 -7.22 -0.95 14.73
CA HIS A 13 -6.62 -1.66 13.60
C HIS A 13 -6.67 -0.78 12.36
N TYR A 14 -5.53 -0.68 11.68
CA TYR A 14 -5.38 0.06 10.44
C TYR A 14 -4.97 -0.87 9.32
N ALA A 15 -5.67 -0.79 8.20
CA ALA A 15 -5.32 -1.52 7.00
C ALA A 15 -4.08 -0.87 6.35
N LEU A 16 -3.04 -1.67 6.16
CA LEU A 16 -1.84 -1.27 5.44
C LEU A 16 -1.66 -2.14 4.19
N LEU A 17 -1.38 -1.48 3.08
CA LEU A 17 -1.12 -2.09 1.78
C LEU A 17 0.25 -1.65 1.27
N ALA A 18 1.07 -2.62 0.86
CA ALA A 18 2.36 -2.35 0.25
C ALA A 18 2.24 -2.47 -1.27
N PHE A 19 2.84 -1.51 -1.97
CA PHE A 19 2.88 -1.43 -3.42
C PHE A 19 4.33 -1.17 -3.87
N ALA A 20 4.87 -2.10 -4.65
CA ALA A 20 6.19 -1.96 -5.25
C ALA A 20 6.06 -2.02 -6.78
N SER A 21 7.01 -1.39 -7.49
CA SER A 21 7.10 -1.52 -8.94
C SER A 21 7.26 -3.00 -9.27
N ALA A 22 6.36 -3.54 -10.12
CA ALA A 22 6.53 -4.89 -10.61
C ALA A 22 7.88 -4.98 -11.34
N SER A 23 8.80 -5.82 -10.85
CA SER A 23 9.84 -6.33 -11.73
C SER A 23 9.13 -7.10 -12.85
N PRO A 24 9.44 -6.85 -14.13
CA PRO A 24 8.79 -7.59 -15.20
C PRO A 24 9.08 -9.09 -15.00
N PRO A 25 8.11 -9.98 -15.27
CA PRO A 25 8.40 -11.40 -15.36
C PRO A 25 9.48 -11.58 -16.43
N SER A 26 10.45 -12.48 -16.18
CA SER A 26 11.67 -12.70 -16.99
C SER A 26 11.44 -13.10 -18.47
N HIS A 27 10.22 -13.03 -19.01
CA HIS A 27 9.84 -13.52 -20.34
C HIS A 27 9.15 -12.51 -21.26
N SER A 28 9.12 -11.22 -20.95
CA SER A 28 8.56 -10.21 -21.86
C SER A 28 9.65 -9.25 -22.32
N GLN A 29 10.26 -9.55 -23.47
CA GLN A 29 11.02 -8.58 -24.27
C GLN A 29 10.03 -7.58 -24.91
N GLU A 30 9.59 -6.59 -24.13
CA GLU A 30 9.11 -5.32 -24.68
C GLU A 30 9.74 -4.18 -23.88
N PRO A 31 10.50 -3.27 -24.50
CA PRO A 31 11.11 -2.15 -23.81
C PRO A 31 10.04 -1.05 -23.64
N ARG A 32 9.24 -1.15 -22.57
CA ARG A 32 8.52 0.02 -22.04
C ARG A 32 9.14 0.45 -20.70
N ALA A 33 9.96 1.50 -20.83
CA ALA A 33 10.33 2.52 -19.85
C ALA A 33 10.82 2.13 -18.44
N HIS A 34 12.16 2.10 -18.33
CA HIS A 34 12.99 2.77 -17.31
C HIS A 34 13.14 2.11 -15.92
N PRO A 35 14.30 1.49 -15.64
CA PRO A 35 14.56 0.78 -14.38
C PRO A 35 15.04 1.74 -13.28
N GLY A 36 14.27 1.86 -12.20
CA GLY A 36 14.69 2.37 -10.88
C GLY A 36 14.73 3.90 -10.73
N SER A 37 13.97 4.43 -9.76
CA SER A 37 13.82 5.85 -9.34
C SER A 37 12.57 6.59 -9.80
N TRP A 38 11.67 5.97 -10.56
CA TRP A 38 10.42 6.62 -10.95
C TRP A 38 9.30 6.45 -9.94
N LEU A 39 9.18 5.29 -9.29
CA LEU A 39 8.02 5.04 -8.44
C LEU A 39 7.97 5.98 -7.23
N THR A 40 9.10 6.14 -6.51
CA THR A 40 9.13 7.05 -5.36
C THR A 40 8.77 8.47 -5.77
N LYS A 41 9.36 8.96 -6.88
CA LYS A 41 9.12 10.30 -7.38
C LYS A 41 7.65 10.51 -7.79
N ASP A 42 7.10 9.55 -8.53
CA ASP A 42 5.71 9.56 -9.02
C ASP A 42 4.70 9.58 -7.86
N LEU A 43 4.95 8.81 -6.81
CA LEU A 43 4.14 8.80 -5.58
C LEU A 43 4.27 10.12 -4.79
N LEU A 44 5.48 10.69 -4.70
CA LEU A 44 5.69 11.99 -4.05
C LEU A 44 4.93 13.11 -4.77
N GLU A 45 4.93 13.11 -6.10
CA GLU A 45 4.17 14.06 -6.93
C GLU A 45 2.65 13.96 -6.67
N ARG A 46 2.16 12.77 -6.29
CA ARG A 46 0.76 12.50 -5.92
C ARG A 46 0.42 12.71 -4.45
N GLY A 47 1.32 13.38 -3.72
CA GLY A 47 1.09 13.77 -2.33
C GLY A 47 1.47 12.71 -1.29
N PHE A 48 2.09 11.60 -1.68
CA PHE A 48 2.74 10.71 -0.71
C PHE A 48 3.86 11.46 0.02
N ARG A 49 4.19 10.98 1.22
CA ARG A 49 5.25 11.55 2.05
C ARG A 49 6.34 10.53 2.30
N PRO A 50 7.62 10.95 2.36
CA PRO A 50 8.70 10.06 2.79
C PRO A 50 8.39 9.47 4.17
N ALA A 51 8.56 8.15 4.30
CA ALA A 51 8.58 7.50 5.60
C ALA A 51 9.99 7.65 6.20
N CYS A 52 10.10 8.20 7.40
CA CYS A 52 11.40 8.50 8.01
C CYS A 52 12.10 7.28 8.63
N ASN A 53 11.39 6.15 8.77
CA ASN A 53 11.86 4.94 9.40
C ASN A 53 11.12 3.72 8.84
N ALA A 54 11.42 2.53 9.38
CA ALA A 54 10.81 1.25 9.04
C ALA A 54 9.70 0.83 10.03
N ASP A 55 9.15 1.75 10.81
CA ASP A 55 8.12 1.49 11.81
C ASP A 55 6.72 1.70 11.21
N TYR A 56 5.94 0.62 11.12
CA TYR A 56 4.60 0.67 10.53
C TYR A 56 3.62 1.49 11.36
N GLU A 57 3.72 1.51 12.69
CA GLU A 57 2.84 2.34 13.53
C GLU A 57 3.10 3.82 13.24
N ASP A 58 4.38 4.21 13.15
CA ASP A 58 4.77 5.57 12.81
C ASP A 58 4.30 5.97 11.40
N MET A 59 4.44 5.07 10.42
CA MET A 59 3.93 5.28 9.06
C MET A 59 2.42 5.50 9.06
N VAL A 60 1.67 4.64 9.73
CA VAL A 60 0.20 4.72 9.78
C VAL A 60 -0.27 5.99 10.48
N LEU A 61 0.40 6.43 11.55
CA LEU A 61 0.04 7.62 12.31
C LEU A 61 0.42 8.92 11.60
N LYS A 62 1.54 8.93 10.85
CA LYS A 62 2.05 10.13 10.17
C LYS A 62 1.64 10.24 8.70
N ALA A 63 1.09 9.18 8.11
CA ALA A 63 0.57 9.20 6.76
C ALA A 63 -0.49 10.31 6.60
N ARG A 64 -0.42 11.01 5.46
CA ARG A 64 -1.39 12.04 5.06
C ARG A 64 -2.14 11.59 3.82
N HIS A 65 -3.32 12.17 3.58
CA HIS A 65 -4.05 11.95 2.35
C HIS A 65 -3.21 12.27 1.12
N CYS A 66 -3.27 11.38 0.13
CA CYS A 66 -2.79 11.67 -1.22
C CYS A 66 -3.69 12.73 -1.89
N ASP A 67 -3.32 13.16 -3.10
CA ASP A 67 -4.08 14.14 -3.89
C ASP A 67 -5.43 13.62 -4.45
N GLY A 68 -5.74 12.34 -4.22
CA GLY A 68 -6.96 11.68 -4.68
C GLY A 68 -6.86 10.98 -6.04
N SER A 69 -5.72 11.09 -6.74
CA SER A 69 -5.45 10.36 -7.98
C SER A 69 -5.36 8.85 -7.78
N ILE A 70 -5.00 8.43 -6.57
CA ILE A 70 -4.89 7.02 -6.19
C ILE A 70 -6.06 6.63 -5.31
N GLN A 71 -6.70 5.50 -5.63
CA GLN A 71 -7.85 4.96 -4.91
C GLN A 71 -7.69 3.46 -4.67
N CYS A 72 -8.18 2.98 -3.53
CA CYS A 72 -8.19 1.57 -3.19
C CYS A 72 -9.59 0.99 -3.36
N HIS A 73 -9.79 0.16 -4.38
CA HIS A 73 -11.05 -0.52 -4.64
C HIS A 73 -11.06 -1.87 -3.93
N ILE A 74 -12.11 -2.13 -3.16
CA ILE A 74 -12.26 -3.32 -2.34
C ILE A 74 -13.62 -3.95 -2.65
N SER A 75 -13.61 -5.16 -3.19
CA SER A 75 -14.82 -5.94 -3.44
C SER A 75 -15.19 -6.80 -2.24
N THR A 76 -16.49 -7.08 -2.08
CA THR A 76 -17.01 -8.02 -1.07
C THR A 76 -16.49 -9.45 -1.25
N ASN A 77 -16.07 -9.82 -2.46
CA ASN A 77 -15.51 -11.15 -2.75
C ASN A 77 -14.02 -11.27 -2.41
N GLY A 78 -13.39 -10.23 -1.86
CA GLY A 78 -11.99 -10.25 -1.46
C GLY A 78 -10.99 -9.75 -2.50
N LEU A 79 -11.44 -9.26 -3.66
CA LEU A 79 -10.57 -8.54 -4.60
C LEU A 79 -10.21 -7.15 -4.05
N ILE A 80 -8.92 -6.88 -3.91
CA ILE A 80 -8.36 -5.56 -3.59
C ILE A 80 -7.59 -5.07 -4.81
N SER A 81 -7.81 -3.83 -5.22
CA SER A 81 -7.06 -3.20 -6.31
C SER A 81 -6.71 -1.75 -6.01
N LEU A 82 -5.52 -1.31 -6.43
CA LEU A 82 -5.13 0.08 -6.45
C LEU A 82 -5.32 0.62 -7.85
N HIS A 83 -6.01 1.74 -7.93
CA HIS A 83 -6.30 2.46 -9.16
C HIS A 83 -5.55 3.77 -9.13
N LEU A 84 -4.92 4.11 -10.24
CA LEU A 84 -4.32 5.40 -10.49
C LEU A 84 -5.06 6.04 -11.66
N ASP A 85 -5.71 7.19 -11.44
CA ASP A 85 -6.50 7.87 -12.46
C ASP A 85 -7.50 6.91 -13.16
N ASP A 86 -8.21 6.11 -12.35
CA ASP A 86 -9.15 5.04 -12.75
C ASP A 86 -8.55 3.81 -13.46
N GLU A 87 -7.22 3.75 -13.64
CA GLU A 87 -6.53 2.59 -14.23
C GLU A 87 -5.95 1.67 -13.14
N PRO A 88 -6.24 0.35 -13.16
CA PRO A 88 -5.74 -0.58 -12.16
C PRO A 88 -4.23 -0.80 -12.32
N VAL A 89 -3.44 -0.37 -11.34
CA VAL A 89 -1.97 -0.54 -11.32
C VAL A 89 -1.53 -1.74 -10.48
N TRP A 90 -2.40 -2.21 -9.60
CA TRP A 90 -2.17 -3.40 -8.78
C TRP A 90 -3.50 -4.04 -8.41
N ALA A 91 -3.54 -5.36 -8.40
CA ALA A 91 -4.69 -6.11 -7.90
C ALA A 91 -4.24 -7.43 -7.27
N ARG A 92 -4.91 -7.82 -6.19
CA ARG A 92 -4.74 -9.13 -5.57
C ARG A 92 -6.06 -9.60 -4.96
N HIS A 93 -6.33 -10.88 -5.12
CA HIS A 93 -7.45 -11.54 -4.49
C HIS A 93 -7.02 -12.15 -3.16
N TYR A 94 -7.80 -11.91 -2.11
CA TYR A 94 -7.62 -12.50 -0.79
C TYR A 94 -8.87 -13.27 -0.41
N ASP A 95 -8.69 -14.38 0.29
CA ASP A 95 -9.80 -15.10 0.88
C ASP A 95 -10.38 -14.29 2.05
N PRO A 96 -11.63 -13.78 1.97
CA PRO A 96 -12.22 -12.99 3.05
C PRO A 96 -12.51 -13.80 4.31
N ASP A 97 -12.55 -15.13 4.23
CA ASP A 97 -12.76 -16.03 5.38
C ASP A 97 -11.45 -16.33 6.13
N ASN A 98 -10.30 -16.00 5.54
CA ASN A 98 -9.03 -16.03 6.23
C ASN A 98 -9.01 -14.97 7.34
N LEU A 99 -8.67 -15.36 8.57
CA LEU A 99 -8.73 -14.49 9.74
C LEU A 99 -7.91 -13.18 9.59
N GLU A 100 -6.72 -13.26 8.98
CA GLU A 100 -5.86 -12.09 8.78
C GLU A 100 -6.46 -11.15 7.74
N ALA A 101 -6.95 -11.70 6.63
CA ALA A 101 -7.63 -10.94 5.59
C ALA A 101 -8.93 -10.31 6.11
N ALA A 102 -9.74 -11.05 6.87
CA ALA A 102 -10.97 -10.56 7.51
C ALA A 102 -10.70 -9.35 8.43
N LEU A 103 -9.63 -9.42 9.22
CA LEU A 103 -9.20 -8.31 10.06
C LEU A 103 -8.76 -7.11 9.23
N TRP A 104 -8.02 -7.35 8.14
CA TRP A 104 -7.63 -6.29 7.20
C TRP A 104 -8.85 -5.62 6.55
N PHE A 105 -9.82 -6.40 6.06
CA PHE A 105 -11.06 -5.88 5.47
C PHE A 105 -11.85 -5.05 6.48
N THR A 106 -11.92 -5.51 7.73
CA THR A 106 -12.56 -4.76 8.82
C THR A 106 -11.86 -3.43 9.06
N ALA A 107 -10.53 -3.43 9.11
CA ALA A 107 -9.74 -2.21 9.26
C ALA A 107 -9.92 -1.26 8.05
N ALA A 108 -10.00 -1.79 6.83
CA ALA A 108 -10.19 -0.99 5.61
C ALA A 108 -11.59 -0.35 5.47
N ARG A 109 -12.56 -0.76 6.30
CA ARG A 109 -13.90 -0.12 6.33
C ARG A 109 -13.86 1.30 6.88
N THR A 110 -12.74 1.77 7.42
CA THR A 110 -12.56 3.13 7.96
C THR A 110 -12.46 4.24 6.88
N ARG A 111 -12.89 3.96 5.64
CA ARG A 111 -12.84 4.83 4.44
C ARG A 111 -11.45 5.10 3.86
N GLU A 112 -10.40 4.64 4.52
CA GLU A 112 -9.02 4.91 4.15
C GLU A 112 -8.15 3.68 4.43
N VAL A 113 -7.18 3.45 3.55
CA VAL A 113 -6.08 2.50 3.79
C VAL A 113 -4.77 3.26 3.81
N THR A 114 -3.82 2.79 4.62
CA THR A 114 -2.45 3.31 4.55
C THR A 114 -1.74 2.56 3.43
N VAL A 115 -1.30 3.27 2.40
CA VAL A 115 -0.47 2.68 1.35
C VAL A 115 0.98 3.05 1.63
N ILE A 116 1.87 2.07 1.54
CA ILE A 116 3.31 2.27 1.49
C ILE A 116 3.84 1.80 0.16
N GLY A 117 4.83 2.51 -0.36
CA GLY A 117 5.46 2.15 -1.61
C GLY A 117 6.82 2.80 -1.74
N GLY A 118 7.48 2.58 -2.88
CA GLY A 118 8.77 3.17 -3.13
C GLY A 118 9.68 2.26 -3.93
N ASP A 119 10.78 2.85 -4.40
CA ASP A 119 11.87 2.07 -4.97
C ASP A 119 12.48 1.18 -3.88
N ASN A 120 13.00 0.01 -4.27
CA ASN A 120 13.68 -0.94 -3.37
C ASN A 120 12.81 -1.56 -2.27
N LEU A 121 11.49 -1.35 -2.30
CA LEU A 121 10.55 -2.06 -1.44
C LEU A 121 10.46 -3.53 -1.88
N GLN A 122 10.83 -4.44 -0.98
CA GLN A 122 10.78 -5.87 -1.24
C GLN A 122 9.48 -6.44 -0.68
N ILE A 123 8.65 -6.99 -1.55
CA ILE A 123 7.39 -7.65 -1.18
C ILE A 123 7.54 -9.13 -1.50
N SER A 124 7.57 -9.96 -0.46
CA SER A 124 7.49 -11.41 -0.59
C SER A 124 6.07 -11.90 -0.30
N ASN A 125 5.81 -13.18 -0.50
CA ASN A 125 4.51 -13.77 -0.20
C ASN A 125 4.19 -13.78 1.30
N GLU A 126 5.21 -13.72 2.16
CA GLU A 126 5.08 -13.89 3.61
C GLU A 126 5.34 -12.58 4.38
N ASP A 127 6.11 -11.65 3.80
CA ASP A 127 6.50 -10.41 4.48
C ASP A 127 6.83 -9.25 3.53
N ILE A 128 6.76 -8.02 4.05
CA ILE A 128 7.10 -6.77 3.38
C ILE A 128 8.36 -6.20 4.03
N ASP A 129 9.52 -6.31 3.40
CA ASP A 129 10.73 -5.68 3.93
C ASP A 129 10.84 -4.21 3.49
N VAL A 130 10.49 -3.32 4.43
CA VAL A 130 10.57 -1.86 4.28
C VAL A 130 11.95 -1.29 4.64
N ARG A 131 12.83 -2.04 5.28
CA ARG A 131 14.08 -1.50 5.87
C ARG A 131 15.01 -0.97 4.81
N THR A 132 15.15 -1.72 3.71
CA THR A 132 15.99 -1.32 2.59
C THR A 132 15.48 0.00 1.97
N ALA A 133 14.19 0.07 1.64
CA ALA A 133 13.57 1.28 1.10
C ALA A 133 13.65 2.48 2.06
N ALA A 134 13.45 2.27 3.36
CA ALA A 134 13.56 3.34 4.36
C ALA A 134 15.01 3.86 4.46
N SER A 135 15.99 2.95 4.51
CA SER A 135 17.42 3.31 4.62
C SER A 135 17.95 4.06 3.40
N GLN A 136 17.34 3.84 2.24
CA GLN A 136 17.69 4.50 0.98
C GLN A 136 16.84 5.76 0.71
N GLY A 137 15.93 6.12 1.63
CA GLY A 137 15.07 7.29 1.48
C GLY A 137 14.05 7.17 0.34
N SER A 138 13.76 5.96 -0.11
CA SER A 138 12.81 5.69 -1.19
C SER A 138 11.44 5.24 -0.70
N LEU A 139 11.30 4.92 0.59
CA LEU A 139 10.02 4.55 1.17
C LEU A 139 9.10 5.77 1.34
N VAL A 140 7.88 5.66 0.84
CA VAL A 140 6.84 6.69 0.94
C VAL A 140 5.53 6.10 1.44
N THR A 141 4.69 6.94 2.05
CA THR A 141 3.40 6.55 2.60
C THR A 141 2.32 7.62 2.38
N ALA A 142 1.07 7.17 2.24
CA ALA A 142 -0.11 8.02 2.21
C ALA A 142 -1.36 7.30 2.76
N LYS A 143 -2.37 8.07 3.13
CA LYS A 143 -3.75 7.61 3.29
C LYS A 143 -4.42 7.68 1.94
N VAL A 144 -4.94 6.55 1.48
CA VAL A 144 -5.62 6.39 0.20
C VAL A 144 -7.09 6.08 0.47
N PRO A 145 -8.04 6.78 -0.17
CA PRO A 145 -9.46 6.53 0.02
C PRO A 145 -9.85 5.13 -0.45
N THR A 146 -10.78 4.51 0.26
CA THR A 146 -11.34 3.20 -0.11
C THR A 146 -12.68 3.34 -0.81
N ILE A 147 -12.84 2.64 -1.92
CA ILE A 147 -14.12 2.48 -2.62
C ILE A 147 -14.55 1.03 -2.50
N TRP A 148 -15.70 0.81 -1.88
CA TRP A 148 -16.26 -0.52 -1.73
C TRP A 148 -17.17 -0.84 -2.91
N THR A 149 -16.86 -1.92 -3.61
CA THR A 149 -17.66 -2.44 -4.71
C THR A 149 -18.43 -3.68 -4.25
N SER A 150 -19.69 -3.77 -4.68
CA SER A 150 -20.55 -4.92 -4.42
C SER A 150 -20.09 -6.13 -5.21
#